data_AF-A0A2E5CBX8-F1
#
_entry.id   AF-A0A2E5CBX8-F1
#
_cell.length_a   1.000
_cell.length_b   1.000
_cell.length_c   1.000
_cell.angle_alpha   90.00
_cell.angle_beta   90.00
_cell.angle_gamma   90.00
#
_symmetry.space_group_name_H-M   'P 1'
#
loop_
_entity.id
_entity.type
_entity.pdbx_description
1 polymer ?
#
loop_
_entity_poly.entity_id
_entity_poly.type
_entity_poly.pdbx_seq_one_letter_code
_entity_poly.pdbx_strand_id
1 'polypeptide(L)'
;MKKIVWCLMFVVSSFAMSQESDLVLEGERWLAKSTGYVCNAFEETVERTPGHERFNVQFSQLSTDYTLDNVLVKASFDQGGSNCSYSVLLFADNANETVKFVESRAFALNGDSNCLEGKDMLDKQFALNEYLYWGHPHHVSIVVPDEGAASVCGSGATHIAIDFTLSGRVRE
;
A
#
# COMPACT_ATOMS: atom_id res chain seq x y z
N MET A 1 -42.84 53.32 -12.17
CA MET A 1 -42.37 52.04 -12.77
C MET A 1 -40.97 52.31 -13.32
N LYS A 2 -39.86 51.63 -13.05
CA LYS A 2 -39.52 50.31 -12.53
C LYS A 2 -38.08 50.48 -11.95
N LYS A 3 -37.82 50.13 -10.70
CA LYS A 3 -36.45 50.11 -10.14
C LYS A 3 -35.87 48.71 -10.41
N ILE A 4 -34.82 48.62 -11.23
CA ILE A 4 -34.12 47.36 -11.51
C ILE A 4 -33.00 47.25 -10.47
N VAL A 5 -33.22 46.36 -9.51
CA VAL A 5 -32.20 45.95 -8.53
C VAL A 5 -31.36 44.85 -9.16
N TRP A 6 -30.09 45.13 -9.42
CA TRP A 6 -29.09 44.13 -9.80
C TRP A 6 -28.63 43.39 -8.55
N CYS A 7 -29.13 42.18 -8.34
CA CYS A 7 -28.57 41.25 -7.35
C CYS A 7 -27.25 40.68 -7.88
N LEU A 8 -26.12 41.12 -7.31
CA LEU A 8 -24.86 40.40 -7.39
C LEU A 8 -25.02 39.04 -6.68
N MET A 9 -25.08 37.95 -7.45
CA MET A 9 -24.85 36.61 -6.89
C MET A 9 -23.35 36.47 -6.63
N PHE A 10 -22.95 36.59 -5.36
CA PHE A 10 -21.70 36.02 -4.88
C PHE A 10 -21.81 34.50 -4.96
N VAL A 11 -21.20 33.91 -5.99
CA VAL A 11 -20.94 32.47 -6.04
C VAL A 11 -19.88 32.19 -4.98
N VAL A 12 -20.33 31.82 -3.78
CA VAL A 12 -19.45 31.26 -2.75
C VAL A 12 -19.08 29.87 -3.24
N SER A 13 -17.94 29.77 -3.89
CA SER A 13 -17.32 28.50 -4.25
C SER A 13 -16.96 27.77 -2.96
N SER A 14 -17.85 26.91 -2.48
CA SER A 14 -17.55 25.97 -1.42
C SER A 14 -16.46 25.02 -1.92
N PHE A 15 -15.20 25.28 -1.54
CA PHE A 15 -14.14 24.29 -1.65
C PHE A 15 -14.48 23.17 -0.67
N ALA A 16 -15.21 22.17 -1.16
CA ALA A 16 -15.33 20.90 -0.46
C ALA A 16 -13.94 20.25 -0.47
N MET A 17 -13.19 20.43 0.63
CA MET A 17 -12.03 19.59 0.89
C MET A 17 -12.57 18.18 1.13
N SER A 18 -12.50 17.34 0.10
CA SER A 18 -12.61 15.90 0.23
C SER A 18 -11.59 15.46 1.28
N GLN A 19 -12.04 14.97 2.42
CA GLN A 19 -11.17 14.19 3.30
C GLN A 19 -10.82 12.92 2.52
N GLU A 20 -9.60 12.88 1.97
CA GLU A 20 -9.09 11.65 1.37
C GLU A 20 -8.99 10.59 2.47
N SER A 21 -9.58 9.43 2.21
CA SER A 21 -9.54 8.28 3.09
C SER A 21 -8.85 7.13 2.38
N ASP A 22 -8.32 6.18 3.13
CA ASP A 22 -7.77 4.94 2.57
C ASP A 22 -8.77 4.18 1.69
N LEU A 23 -8.23 3.32 0.83
CA LEU A 23 -9.01 2.34 0.10
C LEU A 23 -9.71 1.38 1.07
N VAL A 24 -10.91 0.95 0.69
CA VAL A 24 -11.72 -0.02 1.42
C VAL A 24 -11.89 -1.25 0.55
N LEU A 25 -11.68 -2.42 1.14
CA LEU A 25 -11.92 -3.70 0.48
C LEU A 25 -13.32 -4.19 0.83
N GLU A 26 -14.23 -4.19 -0.14
CA GLU A 26 -15.57 -4.75 0.05
C GLU A 26 -15.48 -6.25 0.35
N GLY A 27 -16.14 -6.70 1.42
CA GLY A 27 -16.07 -8.09 1.85
C GLY A 27 -14.74 -8.51 2.49
N GLU A 28 -13.94 -7.55 2.97
CA GLU A 28 -12.71 -7.81 3.73
C GLU A 28 -12.93 -8.86 4.83
N ARG A 29 -12.13 -9.92 4.83
CA ARG A 29 -12.31 -11.08 5.71
C ARG A 29 -11.05 -11.45 6.45
N TRP A 30 -9.96 -11.72 5.76
CA TRP A 30 -8.73 -12.21 6.37
C TRP A 30 -7.74 -11.08 6.59
N LEU A 31 -7.04 -11.10 7.72
CA LEU A 31 -6.12 -10.05 8.13
C LEU A 31 -4.75 -10.64 8.41
N ALA A 32 -3.72 -10.13 7.75
CA ALA A 32 -2.32 -10.45 7.99
C ALA A 32 -1.56 -9.18 8.42
N LYS A 33 -0.62 -9.33 9.34
CA LYS A 33 0.25 -8.23 9.81
C LYS A 33 1.60 -8.34 9.15
N SER A 34 2.18 -7.19 8.81
CA SER A 34 3.57 -7.15 8.34
C SER A 34 4.51 -7.74 9.38
N THR A 35 5.38 -8.62 8.92
CA THR A 35 6.45 -9.26 9.71
C THR A 35 7.83 -8.78 9.25
N GLY A 36 7.89 -7.92 8.25
CA GLY A 36 9.11 -7.29 7.76
C GLY A 36 9.42 -7.69 6.33
N TYR A 37 10.70 -7.90 6.06
CA TYR A 37 11.20 -8.27 4.75
C TYR A 37 11.87 -9.63 4.82
N VAL A 38 11.77 -10.43 3.76
CA VAL A 38 12.50 -11.69 3.61
C VAL A 38 13.09 -11.77 2.19
N CYS A 39 14.16 -12.54 2.03
CA CYS A 39 14.77 -12.74 0.71
C CYS A 39 14.16 -13.93 -0.03
N ASN A 40 13.59 -14.90 0.69
CA ASN A 40 12.83 -16.02 0.13
C ASN A 40 11.85 -16.60 1.17
N ALA A 41 10.98 -17.52 0.74
CA ALA A 41 10.10 -18.27 1.63
C ALA A 41 10.89 -19.07 2.68
N PHE A 42 10.34 -19.14 3.90
CA PHE A 42 10.94 -19.84 5.06
C PHE A 42 12.28 -19.29 5.57
N GLU A 43 12.71 -18.12 5.10
CA GLU A 43 13.93 -17.47 5.58
C GLU A 43 13.68 -16.53 6.76
N GLU A 44 14.77 -16.11 7.41
CA GLU A 44 14.73 -15.11 8.48
C GLU A 44 14.43 -13.71 7.94
N THR A 45 13.88 -12.85 8.79
CA THR A 45 13.62 -11.46 8.44
C THR A 45 14.93 -10.71 8.22
N VAL A 46 14.96 -9.88 7.20
CA VAL A 46 16.08 -9.01 6.87
C VAL A 46 15.73 -7.54 7.09
N GLU A 47 16.77 -6.71 7.08
CA GLU A 47 16.63 -5.27 7.20
C GLU A 47 15.89 -4.66 5.98
N ARG A 48 15.33 -3.48 6.18
CA ARG A 48 14.69 -2.70 5.13
C ARG A 48 15.72 -2.30 4.05
N THR A 49 15.31 -2.30 2.79
CA THR A 49 16.17 -1.83 1.69
C THR A 49 16.42 -0.32 1.77
N PRO A 50 17.55 0.18 1.23
CA PRO A 50 17.79 1.61 1.10
C PRO A 50 16.67 2.40 0.39
N GLY A 51 15.95 1.76 -0.55
CA GLY A 51 14.82 2.37 -1.25
C GLY A 51 13.65 2.68 -0.32
N HIS A 52 13.25 1.70 0.49
CA HIS A 52 12.23 1.87 1.51
C HIS A 52 12.70 2.71 2.70
N GLU A 53 13.99 2.64 3.08
CA GLU A 53 14.56 3.41 4.19
C GLU A 53 14.53 4.91 3.90
N ARG A 54 14.77 5.33 2.65
CA ARG A 54 14.70 6.73 2.21
C ARG A 54 13.37 7.39 2.57
N PHE A 55 12.28 6.65 2.44
CA PHE A 55 10.93 7.13 2.76
C PHE A 55 10.42 6.59 4.10
N ASN A 56 11.25 5.92 4.90
CA ASN A 56 10.85 5.27 6.14
C ASN A 56 9.56 4.40 5.99
N VAL A 57 9.49 3.59 4.94
CA VAL A 57 8.28 2.83 4.59
C VAL A 57 7.96 1.78 5.66
N GLN A 58 6.71 1.78 6.13
CA GLN A 58 6.20 0.85 7.13
C GLN A 58 4.94 0.17 6.62
N PHE A 59 5.07 -1.08 6.21
CA PHE A 59 3.91 -1.93 5.95
C PHE A 59 3.24 -2.31 7.27
N SER A 60 1.92 -2.22 7.33
CA SER A 60 1.16 -2.49 8.55
C SER A 60 0.26 -3.72 8.42
N GLN A 61 -0.46 -3.82 7.32
CA GLN A 61 -1.48 -4.85 7.12
C GLN A 61 -1.59 -5.24 5.66
N LEU A 62 -1.86 -6.53 5.45
CA LEU A 62 -2.46 -7.07 4.23
C LEU A 62 -3.81 -7.67 4.61
N SER A 63 -4.82 -7.46 3.79
CA SER A 63 -6.11 -8.13 3.95
C SER A 63 -6.64 -8.65 2.64
N THR A 64 -7.52 -9.63 2.73
CA THR A 64 -8.18 -10.22 1.57
C THR A 64 -9.66 -10.41 1.82
N ASP A 65 -10.42 -10.54 0.74
CA ASP A 65 -11.82 -10.94 0.80
C ASP A 65 -11.98 -12.47 1.01
N TYR A 66 -13.21 -12.97 0.87
CA TYR A 66 -13.51 -14.39 1.00
C TYR A 66 -12.91 -15.26 -0.12
N THR A 67 -12.74 -14.69 -1.32
CA THR A 67 -12.21 -15.38 -2.49
C THR A 67 -10.70 -15.51 -2.45
N LEU A 68 -10.03 -14.64 -1.67
CA LEU A 68 -8.58 -14.45 -1.65
C LEU A 68 -8.02 -13.81 -2.93
N ASP A 69 -8.88 -13.43 -3.88
CA ASP A 69 -8.47 -12.84 -5.16
C ASP A 69 -8.27 -11.32 -5.04
N ASN A 70 -8.93 -10.66 -4.09
CA ASN A 70 -8.79 -9.22 -3.87
C ASN A 70 -7.95 -8.97 -2.62
N VAL A 71 -6.85 -8.23 -2.78
CA VAL A 71 -5.86 -7.99 -1.74
C VAL A 71 -5.70 -6.50 -1.51
N LEU A 72 -5.86 -6.05 -0.26
CA LEU A 72 -5.58 -4.69 0.16
C LEU A 72 -4.31 -4.66 1.03
N VAL A 73 -3.31 -3.92 0.60
CA VAL A 73 -2.08 -3.68 1.38
C VAL A 73 -2.10 -2.24 1.89
N LYS A 74 -1.73 -2.07 3.16
CA LYS A 74 -1.61 -0.76 3.82
C LYS A 74 -0.19 -0.52 4.32
N ALA A 75 0.30 0.69 4.07
CA ALA A 75 1.60 1.15 4.54
C ALA A 75 1.54 2.63 4.95
N SER A 76 2.59 3.11 5.60
CA SER A 76 2.89 4.52 5.75
C SER A 76 4.31 4.82 5.28
N PHE A 77 4.57 6.08 4.97
CA PHE A 77 5.90 6.57 4.61
C PHE A 77 6.03 8.05 4.93
N ASP A 78 7.26 8.53 5.04
CA ASP A 78 7.58 9.94 5.29
C ASP A 78 8.01 10.62 3.97
N GLN A 79 7.44 11.80 3.68
CA GLN A 79 7.83 12.62 2.54
C GLN A 79 7.83 14.09 2.94
N GLY A 80 9.00 14.74 2.83
CA GLY A 80 9.13 16.17 3.11
C GLY A 80 8.82 16.56 4.56
N GLY A 81 8.96 15.63 5.51
CA GLY A 81 8.60 15.83 6.92
C GLY A 81 7.14 15.50 7.26
N SER A 82 6.32 15.16 6.27
CA SER A 82 4.93 14.73 6.45
C SER A 82 4.83 13.22 6.48
N ASN A 83 3.93 12.68 7.31
CA ASN A 83 3.60 11.26 7.31
C ASN A 83 2.42 11.00 6.36
N CYS A 84 2.66 10.14 5.38
CA CYS A 84 1.73 9.76 4.34
C CYS A 84 1.14 8.37 4.64
N SER A 85 -0.19 8.25 4.54
CA SER A 85 -0.84 6.94 4.43
C SER A 85 -0.73 6.44 3.00
N TYR A 86 -0.62 5.13 2.81
CA TYR A 86 -0.65 4.45 1.52
C TYR A 86 -1.54 3.21 1.60
N SER A 87 -2.41 3.04 0.61
CA SER A 87 -3.14 1.81 0.38
C SER A 87 -3.10 1.42 -1.09
N VAL A 88 -2.98 0.12 -1.37
CA VAL A 88 -3.03 -0.44 -2.71
C VAL A 88 -3.94 -1.65 -2.76
N LEU A 89 -4.80 -1.67 -3.76
CA LEU A 89 -5.62 -2.81 -4.12
C LEU A 89 -4.92 -3.60 -5.23
N LEU A 90 -4.76 -4.89 -5.01
CA LEU A 90 -4.15 -5.84 -5.92
C LEU A 90 -5.15 -6.96 -6.23
N PHE A 91 -5.03 -7.53 -7.43
CA PHE A 91 -5.74 -8.73 -7.83
C PHE A 91 -4.77 -9.91 -7.84
N ALA A 92 -5.04 -10.92 -7.04
CA ALA A 92 -4.26 -12.15 -6.95
C ALA A 92 -4.75 -13.18 -7.98
N ASP A 93 -3.82 -13.72 -8.75
CA ASP A 93 -4.03 -14.90 -9.60
C ASP A 93 -3.42 -16.10 -8.89
N ASN A 94 -4.27 -16.82 -8.14
CA ASN A 94 -3.89 -17.98 -7.36
C ASN A 94 -3.35 -19.14 -8.21
N ALA A 95 -3.68 -19.21 -9.50
CA ALA A 95 -3.20 -20.27 -10.37
C ALA A 95 -1.77 -20.01 -10.87
N ASN A 96 -1.39 -18.74 -11.01
CA ASN A 96 -0.06 -18.32 -11.47
C ASN A 96 0.81 -17.75 -10.34
N GLU A 97 0.32 -17.71 -9.09
CA GLU A 97 1.01 -17.17 -7.92
C GLU A 97 1.49 -15.72 -8.13
N THR A 98 0.65 -14.89 -8.77
CA THR A 98 0.96 -13.48 -9.02
C THR A 98 -0.07 -12.53 -8.41
N VAL A 99 0.35 -11.30 -8.15
CA VAL A 99 -0.52 -10.16 -7.80
C VAL A 99 -0.32 -9.03 -8.79
N LYS A 100 -1.41 -8.40 -9.21
CA LYS A 100 -1.40 -7.30 -10.17
C LYS A 100 -2.02 -6.04 -9.57
N PHE A 101 -1.40 -4.90 -9.83
CA PHE A 101 -1.92 -3.60 -9.46
C PHE A 101 -3.34 -3.34 -10.03
N VAL A 102 -4.24 -2.85 -9.18
CA VAL A 102 -5.58 -2.36 -9.59
C VAL A 102 -5.66 -0.85 -9.41
N GLU A 103 -5.51 -0.39 -8.16
CA GLU A 103 -5.49 1.03 -7.81
C GLU A 103 -4.73 1.25 -6.52
N SER A 104 -4.30 2.48 -6.27
CA SER A 104 -3.67 2.87 -5.02
C SER A 104 -3.94 4.32 -4.69
N ARG A 105 -3.88 4.64 -3.41
CA ARG A 105 -4.07 5.97 -2.86
C ARG A 105 -2.94 6.29 -1.88
N ALA A 106 -2.51 7.54 -1.87
CA ALA A 106 -1.65 8.08 -0.83
C ALA A 106 -2.04 9.51 -0.50
N PHE A 107 -2.02 9.86 0.77
CA PHE A 107 -2.38 11.19 1.26
C PHE A 107 -1.67 11.49 2.57
N ALA A 108 -1.38 12.76 2.81
CA ALA A 108 -0.79 13.21 4.07
C ALA A 108 -1.87 13.28 5.14
N LEU A 109 -1.61 12.73 6.33
CA LEU A 109 -2.61 12.72 7.42
C LEU A 109 -3.03 14.13 7.85
N ASN A 110 -2.15 15.12 7.68
CA ASN A 110 -2.40 16.52 8.00
C ASN A 110 -2.67 17.40 6.76
N GLY A 111 -2.70 16.82 5.55
CA GLY A 111 -2.89 17.56 4.29
C GLY A 111 -1.74 18.48 3.89
N ASP A 112 -0.55 18.30 4.46
CA ASP A 112 0.64 19.14 4.31
C ASP A 112 1.60 18.67 3.20
N SER A 113 1.33 17.50 2.59
CA SER A 113 2.09 16.93 1.48
C SER A 113 1.16 16.27 0.46
N ASN A 114 1.64 16.17 -0.78
CA ASN A 114 0.94 15.47 -1.86
C ASN A 114 1.29 13.96 -1.93
N CYS A 115 2.27 13.50 -1.15
CA CYS A 115 2.68 12.10 -1.05
C CYS A 115 3.02 11.42 -2.39
N LEU A 116 3.29 12.18 -3.45
CA LEU A 116 3.40 11.64 -4.81
C LEU A 116 4.67 10.84 -5.06
N GLU A 117 5.80 11.19 -4.45
CA GLU A 117 7.08 10.53 -4.72
C GLU A 117 7.14 9.14 -4.07
N GLY A 118 6.75 9.04 -2.79
CA GLY A 118 6.68 7.75 -2.11
C GLY A 118 5.60 6.85 -2.71
N LYS A 119 4.46 7.43 -3.12
CA LYS A 119 3.41 6.72 -3.86
C LYS A 119 3.92 6.15 -5.19
N ASP A 120 4.55 6.96 -6.02
CA ASP A 120 5.07 6.51 -7.33
C ASP A 120 6.12 5.40 -7.18
N MET A 121 6.96 5.47 -6.16
CA MET A 121 7.91 4.40 -5.81
C MET A 121 7.17 3.10 -5.47
N LEU A 122 6.19 3.14 -4.56
CA LEU A 122 5.43 1.95 -4.16
C LEU A 122 4.56 1.40 -5.31
N ASP A 123 3.93 2.25 -6.10
CA ASP A 123 3.10 1.84 -7.24
C ASP A 123 3.91 1.06 -8.28
N LYS A 124 5.15 1.50 -8.57
CA LYS A 124 6.06 0.77 -9.46
C LYS A 124 6.43 -0.59 -8.90
N GLN A 125 6.66 -0.67 -7.58
CA GLN A 125 6.95 -1.92 -6.91
C GLN A 125 5.76 -2.88 -6.90
N PHE A 126 4.53 -2.38 -6.86
CA PHE A 126 3.31 -3.20 -6.84
C PHE A 126 2.71 -3.51 -8.22
N ALA A 127 3.37 -3.12 -9.32
CA ALA A 127 2.82 -3.21 -10.67
C ALA A 127 2.33 -4.62 -11.08
N LEU A 128 3.23 -5.61 -11.03
CA LEU A 128 2.95 -7.03 -11.24
C LEU A 128 4.06 -7.83 -10.57
N ASN A 129 3.71 -8.68 -9.62
CA ASN A 129 4.68 -9.41 -8.81
C ASN A 129 4.28 -10.85 -8.63
N GLU A 130 5.26 -11.72 -8.43
CA GLU A 130 5.02 -13.01 -7.82
C GLU A 130 4.70 -12.81 -6.33
N TYR A 131 3.93 -13.72 -5.76
CA TYR A 131 3.82 -13.85 -4.33
C TYR A 131 4.13 -15.28 -3.91
N LEU A 132 4.66 -15.42 -2.72
CA LEU A 132 5.00 -16.68 -2.10
C LEU A 132 3.98 -16.93 -0.97
N TYR A 133 3.49 -18.16 -0.82
CA TYR A 133 2.59 -18.56 0.27
C TYR A 133 3.12 -19.78 1.02
N TRP A 134 3.25 -19.70 2.35
CA TRP A 134 3.89 -20.78 3.12
C TRP A 134 3.54 -20.82 4.61
N GLY A 135 4.01 -21.87 5.30
CA GLY A 135 4.10 -21.92 6.77
C GLY A 135 2.83 -22.30 7.54
N HIS A 136 3.03 -22.49 8.86
CA HIS A 136 2.03 -22.47 9.93
C HIS A 136 2.67 -21.75 11.14
N PRO A 137 2.28 -20.49 11.47
CA PRO A 137 1.17 -19.72 10.90
C PRO A 137 1.35 -19.42 9.40
N HIS A 138 0.24 -19.11 8.71
CA HIS A 138 0.27 -18.84 7.27
C HIS A 138 0.93 -17.49 6.96
N HIS A 139 1.90 -17.50 6.07
CA HIS A 139 2.61 -16.35 5.52
C HIS A 139 2.20 -16.12 4.07
N VAL A 140 2.18 -14.85 3.69
CA VAL A 140 2.18 -14.42 2.29
C VAL A 140 3.22 -13.33 2.13
N SER A 141 4.06 -13.45 1.11
CA SER A 141 5.01 -12.39 0.77
C SER A 141 4.92 -11.98 -0.68
N ILE A 142 4.87 -10.67 -0.90
CA ILE A 142 4.83 -10.08 -2.23
C ILE A 142 6.26 -9.75 -2.64
N VAL A 143 6.74 -10.35 -3.72
CA VAL A 143 8.13 -10.23 -4.20
C VAL A 143 8.25 -9.02 -5.10
N VAL A 144 8.67 -7.88 -4.53
CA VAL A 144 8.71 -6.60 -5.24
C VAL A 144 10.12 -6.28 -5.77
N PRO A 145 10.26 -5.63 -6.94
CA PRO A 145 11.55 -5.14 -7.40
C PRO A 145 12.05 -4.01 -6.49
N ASP A 146 13.33 -4.04 -6.12
CA ASP A 146 13.93 -2.98 -5.28
C ASP A 146 15.41 -2.79 -5.62
N GLU A 147 15.81 -1.56 -5.94
CA GLU A 147 17.20 -1.22 -6.31
C GLU A 147 18.20 -1.51 -5.18
N GLY A 148 17.73 -1.53 -3.93
CA GLY A 148 18.49 -1.85 -2.73
C GLY A 148 18.52 -3.33 -2.36
N ALA A 149 17.83 -4.21 -3.09
CA ALA A 149 17.73 -5.63 -2.76
C ALA A 149 19.10 -6.31 -2.66
N ALA A 150 20.03 -6.03 -3.57
CA ALA A 150 21.37 -6.64 -3.56
C ALA A 150 22.18 -6.36 -2.28
N SER A 151 21.89 -5.24 -1.59
CA SER A 151 22.56 -4.87 -0.36
C SER A 151 22.07 -5.66 0.87
N VAL A 152 20.88 -6.26 0.76
CA VAL A 152 20.21 -6.98 1.84
C VAL A 152 20.19 -8.48 1.56
N CYS A 153 19.77 -8.87 0.35
CA CYS A 153 19.60 -10.25 -0.09
C CYS A 153 20.79 -10.82 -0.87
N GLY A 154 21.91 -10.08 -0.93
CA GLY A 154 23.15 -10.52 -1.55
C GLY A 154 23.29 -10.17 -3.03
N SER A 155 24.52 -10.34 -3.54
CA SER A 155 24.89 -9.91 -4.88
C SER A 155 23.99 -10.52 -5.96
N GLY A 156 23.41 -9.66 -6.81
CA GLY A 156 22.55 -10.06 -7.92
C GLY A 156 21.05 -10.11 -7.58
N ALA A 157 20.67 -9.95 -6.31
CA ALA A 157 19.27 -9.82 -5.95
C ALA A 157 18.69 -8.51 -6.53
N THR A 158 17.55 -8.64 -7.20
CA THR A 158 16.81 -7.54 -7.83
C THR A 158 15.46 -7.28 -7.14
N HIS A 159 15.06 -8.17 -6.24
CA HIS A 159 13.78 -8.17 -5.56
C HIS A 159 13.96 -8.43 -4.07
N ILE A 160 12.98 -7.98 -3.31
CA ILE A 160 12.80 -8.32 -1.90
C ILE A 160 11.35 -8.69 -1.66
N ALA A 161 11.07 -9.58 -0.71
CA ALA A 161 9.71 -9.99 -0.40
C ALA A 161 9.22 -9.26 0.86
N ILE A 162 8.06 -8.60 0.75
CA ILE A 162 7.39 -7.96 1.90
C ILE A 162 6.51 -9.03 2.55
N ASP A 163 6.83 -9.44 3.77
CA ASP A 163 6.19 -10.58 4.45
C ASP A 163 5.04 -10.14 5.36
N PHE A 164 3.96 -10.92 5.29
CA PHE A 164 2.78 -10.76 6.12
C PHE A 164 2.37 -12.12 6.71
N THR A 165 2.16 -12.16 8.02
CA THR A 165 1.64 -13.36 8.70
C THR A 165 0.17 -13.21 9.07
N LEU A 166 -0.63 -14.25 8.82
CA LEU A 166 -2.03 -14.32 9.20
C LEU A 166 -2.19 -14.01 10.70
N SER A 167 -2.98 -12.98 10.98
CA SER A 167 -3.23 -12.46 12.33
C SER A 167 -4.66 -12.68 12.80
N GLY A 168 -5.59 -12.93 11.87
CA GLY A 168 -6.97 -13.23 12.20
C GLY A 168 -7.94 -12.94 11.06
N ARG A 169 -9.18 -12.63 11.44
CA ARG A 169 -10.27 -12.26 10.53
C ARG A 169 -11.01 -11.05 11.06
N VAL A 170 -11.61 -10.27 10.17
CA VAL A 170 -12.55 -9.20 10.52
C VAL A 170 -13.70 -9.80 11.34
N ARG A 171 -14.04 -9.15 12.45
CA ARG A 171 -15.19 -9.52 13.28
C ARG A 171 -16.37 -8.64 12.86
N GLU A 172 -17.47 -9.29 12.50
CA GLU A 172 -18.78 -8.67 12.27
C GLU A 172 -19.35 -8.07 13.55
#